data_AF-A0A4Q7YF28-F1
#
_entry.id   AF-A0A4Q7YF28-F1
#
_cell.length_a   1.000
_cell.length_b   1.000
_cell.length_c   1.000
_cell.angle_alpha   90.00
_cell.angle_beta   90.00
_cell.angle_gamma   90.00
#
_symmetry.space_group_name_H-M   'P 1'
#
loop_
_entity.id
_entity.type
_entity.pdbx_description
1 polymer ?
#
loop_
_entity_poly.entity_id
_entity_poly.type
_entity_poly.pdbx_seq_one_letter_code
_entity_poly.pdbx_strand_id
1 'polypeptide(L)'
;MATLPHSAESFPDWSMKAKEMAAEAKVLSGSKLEQLVVRIQRHTGRPKETCWRFVIQYGIKNKPEYRRWTDPELDLVREELVKGTVEQVAKKLNRTPKAIRNMLRRNHLSLRDIRCDLFSVESLATVLRVRKSEVVHWIEQGWLEATVGCRGKRHFYIITPEALTKLYKEHRQDLLRRGIRNQALFEAYLQYCFSPKHTTGEQLLDVRRDKRERAAFAAVTAVGNDPIEDQEEEDDQDEEEFGPSLLDLQELDESTED
;
A
#
# COMPACT_ATOMS: atom_id res chain seq x y z
N MET A 1 55.35 -8.84 -5.33
CA MET A 1 53.87 -8.66 -5.29
C MET A 1 53.37 -8.74 -6.72
N ALA A 2 52.68 -9.81 -7.09
CA ALA A 2 52.18 -10.01 -8.45
C ALA A 2 50.76 -9.44 -8.57
N THR A 3 50.62 -8.33 -9.29
CA THR A 3 49.34 -7.74 -9.67
C THR A 3 48.69 -8.59 -10.75
N LEU A 4 47.57 -9.23 -10.40
CA LEU A 4 46.70 -9.92 -11.37
C LEU A 4 45.98 -8.86 -12.23
N PRO A 5 45.98 -8.99 -13.57
CA PRO A 5 45.24 -8.07 -14.43
C PRO A 5 43.74 -8.33 -14.28
N HIS A 6 43.03 -7.31 -13.82
CA HIS A 6 41.58 -7.25 -13.78
C HIS A 6 41.06 -6.96 -15.19
N SER A 7 40.99 -7.99 -16.06
CA SER A 7 40.36 -7.86 -17.36
C SER A 7 38.83 -7.85 -17.18
N ALA A 8 38.28 -6.66 -16.97
CA ALA A 8 36.87 -6.39 -17.14
C ALA A 8 36.53 -6.45 -18.65
N GLU A 9 36.52 -7.66 -19.21
CA GLU A 9 35.90 -7.90 -20.51
C GLU A 9 34.38 -7.76 -20.33
N SER A 10 33.86 -6.62 -20.77
CA SER A 10 32.43 -6.43 -21.02
C SER A 10 32.01 -7.42 -22.10
N PHE A 11 31.65 -8.63 -21.68
CA PHE A 11 31.21 -9.64 -22.63
C PHE A 11 29.79 -9.31 -23.15
N PRO A 12 29.54 -9.43 -24.46
CA PRO A 12 28.20 -9.28 -25.04
C PRO A 12 27.16 -10.21 -24.38
N ASP A 13 25.89 -9.90 -24.55
CA ASP A 13 24.79 -10.76 -24.12
C ASP A 13 24.97 -12.22 -24.60
N TRP A 14 24.56 -13.17 -23.76
CA TRP A 14 24.65 -14.60 -24.09
C TRP A 14 23.80 -14.93 -25.33
N SER A 15 24.41 -15.59 -26.32
CA SER A 15 23.72 -16.05 -27.53
C SER A 15 22.49 -16.90 -27.20
N MET A 16 21.46 -16.85 -28.05
CA MET A 16 20.20 -17.61 -27.88
C MET A 16 20.45 -19.12 -27.69
N LYS A 17 21.35 -19.69 -28.50
CA LYS A 17 21.79 -21.08 -28.41
C LYS A 17 22.48 -21.43 -27.08
N ALA A 18 23.22 -20.49 -26.48
CA ALA A 18 23.80 -20.69 -25.15
C ALA A 18 22.73 -20.69 -24.05
N LYS A 19 21.67 -19.90 -24.19
CA LYS A 19 20.52 -19.88 -23.27
C LYS A 19 19.73 -21.19 -23.32
N GLU A 20 19.53 -21.74 -24.51
CA GLU A 20 18.89 -23.06 -24.70
C GLU A 20 19.72 -24.17 -24.04
N MET A 21 21.03 -24.21 -24.29
CA MET A 21 21.93 -25.17 -23.63
C MET A 21 21.91 -25.01 -22.10
N ALA A 22 21.87 -23.79 -21.57
CA ALA A 22 21.76 -23.57 -20.13
C ALA A 22 20.41 -24.01 -19.55
N ALA A 23 19.33 -24.04 -20.33
CA ALA A 23 18.03 -24.56 -19.87
C ALA A 23 18.06 -26.08 -19.64
N GLU A 24 18.86 -26.83 -20.42
CA GLU A 24 19.08 -28.28 -20.24
C GLU A 24 19.70 -28.60 -18.87
N ALA A 25 20.39 -27.64 -18.25
CA ALA A 25 20.98 -27.80 -16.92
C ALA A 25 19.96 -28.06 -15.81
N LYS A 26 18.66 -27.76 -16.02
CA LYS A 26 17.59 -28.06 -15.04
C LYS A 26 17.43 -29.56 -14.79
N VAL A 27 17.73 -30.37 -15.78
CA VAL A 27 17.44 -31.83 -15.79
C VAL A 27 18.72 -32.64 -15.49
N LEU A 28 19.89 -32.01 -15.58
CA LEU A 28 21.19 -32.68 -15.47
C LEU A 28 21.80 -32.52 -14.08
N SER A 29 22.36 -33.60 -13.53
CA SER A 29 23.09 -33.61 -12.26
C SER A 29 24.54 -34.07 -12.42
N GLY A 30 25.42 -33.53 -11.57
CA GLY A 30 26.82 -33.97 -11.43
C GLY A 30 27.68 -33.85 -12.69
N SER A 31 28.26 -34.96 -13.14
CA SER A 31 29.22 -35.03 -14.26
C SER A 31 28.65 -34.56 -15.61
N LYS A 32 27.34 -34.68 -15.81
CA LYS A 32 26.66 -34.19 -17.03
C LYS A 32 26.59 -32.67 -17.08
N LEU A 33 26.58 -32.01 -15.92
CA LEU A 33 26.59 -30.55 -15.83
C LEU A 33 27.97 -29.99 -16.20
N GLU A 34 29.05 -30.68 -15.81
CA GLU A 34 30.41 -30.33 -16.24
C GLU A 34 30.58 -30.45 -17.76
N GLN A 35 30.05 -31.52 -18.36
CA GLN A 35 30.07 -31.71 -19.80
C GLN A 35 29.27 -30.60 -20.53
N LEU A 36 28.15 -30.17 -19.96
CA LEU A 36 27.37 -29.05 -20.47
C LEU A 36 28.14 -27.73 -20.40
N VAL A 37 28.81 -27.46 -19.27
CA VAL A 37 29.64 -26.24 -19.11
C VAL A 37 30.80 -26.23 -20.10
N VAL A 38 31.45 -27.38 -20.34
CA VAL A 38 32.49 -27.51 -21.38
C VAL A 38 31.93 -27.28 -22.79
N ARG A 39 30.70 -27.76 -23.07
CA ARG A 39 30.02 -27.52 -24.35
C ARG A 39 29.71 -26.03 -24.55
N ILE A 40 29.22 -25.35 -23.53
CA ILE A 40 28.96 -23.89 -23.55
C ILE A 40 30.26 -23.12 -23.70
N GLN A 41 31.34 -23.53 -23.02
CA GLN A 41 32.67 -22.95 -23.15
C GLN A 41 33.19 -23.06 -24.60
N ARG A 42 33.08 -24.23 -25.23
CA ARG A 42 33.48 -24.42 -26.63
C ARG A 42 32.68 -23.56 -27.59
N HIS A 43 31.38 -23.36 -27.31
CA HIS A 43 30.50 -22.56 -28.16
C HIS A 43 30.69 -21.05 -27.99
N THR A 44 31.05 -20.58 -26.80
CA THR A 44 31.09 -19.14 -26.47
C THR A 44 32.50 -18.57 -26.34
N GLY A 45 33.53 -19.43 -26.25
CA GLY A 45 34.92 -19.03 -26.02
C GLY A 45 35.19 -18.44 -24.63
N ARG A 46 34.18 -18.45 -23.74
CA ARG A 46 34.26 -17.81 -22.41
C ARG A 46 34.96 -18.69 -21.40
N PRO A 47 35.57 -18.10 -20.36
CA PRO A 47 36.23 -18.88 -19.32
C PRO A 47 35.22 -19.78 -18.58
N LYS A 48 35.69 -20.96 -18.17
CA LYS A 48 34.88 -22.00 -17.52
C LYS A 48 34.09 -21.47 -16.32
N GLU A 49 34.67 -20.54 -15.55
CA GLU A 49 34.03 -19.90 -14.41
C GLU A 49 32.80 -19.05 -14.80
N THR A 50 32.91 -18.27 -15.88
CA THR A 50 31.80 -17.46 -16.41
C THR A 50 30.67 -18.33 -16.94
N CYS A 51 31.00 -19.45 -17.61
CA CYS A 51 30.02 -20.44 -18.04
C CYS A 51 29.31 -21.13 -16.86
N TRP A 52 30.05 -21.46 -15.79
CA TRP A 52 29.46 -21.99 -14.55
C TRP A 52 28.49 -21.02 -13.91
N ARG A 53 28.89 -19.75 -13.74
CA ARG A 53 28.02 -18.70 -13.18
C ARG A 53 26.75 -18.54 -14.01
N PHE A 54 26.87 -18.58 -15.33
CA PHE A 54 25.73 -18.51 -16.25
C PHE A 54 24.78 -19.70 -16.13
N VAL A 55 25.29 -20.93 -16.11
CA VAL A 55 24.48 -22.14 -15.92
C VAL A 55 23.76 -22.12 -14.57
N ILE A 56 24.44 -21.70 -13.50
CA ILE A 56 23.83 -21.57 -12.17
C ILE A 56 22.74 -20.50 -12.18
N GLN A 57 22.97 -19.35 -12.81
CA GLN A 57 22.04 -18.22 -12.80
C GLN A 57 20.84 -18.38 -13.73
N TYR A 58 21.02 -19.05 -14.88
CA TYR A 58 20.00 -19.16 -15.93
C TYR A 58 19.35 -20.55 -15.95
N GLY A 59 20.13 -21.61 -15.72
CA GLY A 59 19.66 -22.98 -15.74
C GLY A 59 19.11 -23.45 -14.39
N ILE A 60 19.85 -23.24 -13.30
CA ILE A 60 19.53 -23.86 -12.00
C ILE A 60 18.71 -22.94 -11.10
N LYS A 61 19.16 -21.70 -10.93
CA LYS A 61 18.42 -20.68 -10.19
C LYS A 61 17.33 -20.14 -11.10
N ASN A 62 16.15 -20.78 -11.07
CA ASN A 62 14.94 -20.08 -11.48
C ASN A 62 14.89 -18.80 -10.65
N LYS A 63 15.06 -17.62 -11.29
CA LYS A 63 14.62 -16.39 -10.66
C LYS A 63 13.15 -16.64 -10.32
N PRO A 64 12.75 -16.66 -9.04
CA PRO A 64 11.35 -16.82 -8.72
C PRO A 64 10.66 -15.68 -9.45
N GLU A 65 9.76 -16.04 -10.36
CA GLU A 65 8.97 -15.05 -11.07
C GLU A 65 8.27 -14.24 -9.98
N TYR A 66 8.67 -12.98 -9.82
CA TYR A 66 8.17 -12.16 -8.75
C TYR A 66 6.70 -11.92 -9.03
N ARG A 67 5.82 -12.71 -8.40
CA ARG A 67 4.37 -12.55 -8.52
C ARG A 67 4.05 -11.10 -8.24
N ARG A 68 3.56 -10.39 -9.26
CA ARG A 68 3.24 -8.96 -9.18
C ARG A 68 2.08 -8.77 -8.21
N TRP A 69 1.98 -7.57 -7.65
CA TRP A 69 0.80 -7.19 -6.88
C TRP A 69 -0.28 -6.79 -7.88
N THR A 70 -1.47 -7.36 -7.72
CA THR A 70 -2.66 -6.94 -8.45
C THR A 70 -3.45 -5.98 -7.58
N ASP A 71 -4.18 -5.05 -8.19
CA ASP A 71 -5.06 -4.12 -7.47
C ASP A 71 -6.05 -4.82 -6.50
N PRO A 72 -6.70 -5.94 -6.86
CA PRO A 72 -7.54 -6.67 -5.90
C PRO A 72 -6.74 -7.27 -4.72
N GLU A 73 -5.48 -7.70 -4.93
CA GLU A 73 -4.62 -8.14 -3.84
C GLU A 73 -4.27 -6.97 -2.90
N LEU A 74 -4.05 -5.77 -3.45
CA LEU A 74 -3.76 -4.57 -2.67
C LEU A 74 -4.95 -4.15 -1.80
N ASP A 75 -6.16 -4.19 -2.37
CA ASP A 75 -7.38 -3.85 -1.65
C ASP A 75 -7.68 -4.86 -0.53
N LEU A 76 -7.52 -6.15 -0.80
CA LEU A 76 -7.61 -7.19 0.24
C LEU A 76 -6.60 -6.96 1.37
N VAL A 77 -5.36 -6.58 1.06
CA VAL A 77 -4.38 -6.24 2.10
C VAL A 77 -4.87 -5.07 2.95
N ARG A 78 -5.41 -4.01 2.34
CA ARG A 78 -5.91 -2.84 3.08
C ARG A 78 -7.07 -3.22 4.00
N GLU A 79 -8.03 -3.99 3.50
CA GLU A 79 -9.22 -4.42 4.24
C GLU A 79 -8.85 -5.35 5.41
N GLU A 80 -7.96 -6.31 5.17
CA GLU A 80 -7.60 -7.32 6.16
C GLU A 80 -6.63 -6.78 7.22
N LEU A 81 -5.79 -5.80 6.88
CA LEU A 81 -4.89 -5.18 7.85
C LEU A 81 -5.63 -4.35 8.89
N VAL A 82 -6.85 -3.86 8.60
CA VAL A 82 -7.70 -3.23 9.63
C VAL A 82 -8.08 -4.25 10.71
N LYS A 83 -8.38 -5.49 10.32
CA LYS A 83 -8.90 -6.54 11.22
C LYS A 83 -7.83 -7.39 11.87
N GLY A 84 -6.67 -7.55 11.22
CA GLY A 84 -5.68 -8.56 11.57
C GLY A 84 -4.23 -8.05 11.64
N THR A 85 -3.35 -8.92 12.11
CA THR A 85 -1.90 -8.70 12.08
C THR A 85 -1.32 -8.99 10.70
N VAL A 86 -0.15 -8.42 10.38
CA VAL A 86 0.53 -8.65 9.09
C VAL A 86 0.77 -10.14 8.84
N GLU A 87 1.03 -10.90 9.90
CA GLU A 87 1.28 -12.33 9.86
C GLU A 87 0.03 -13.12 9.47
N GLN A 88 -1.15 -12.74 9.97
CA GLN A 88 -2.42 -13.36 9.59
C GLN A 88 -2.79 -13.04 8.14
N VAL A 89 -2.63 -11.77 7.73
CA VAL A 89 -2.90 -11.33 6.36
C VAL A 89 -1.94 -11.99 5.35
N ALA A 90 -0.66 -12.14 5.73
CA ALA A 90 0.34 -12.86 4.94
C ALA A 90 -0.07 -14.31 4.66
N LYS A 91 -0.58 -15.02 5.68
CA LYS A 91 -1.09 -16.39 5.52
C LYS A 91 -2.30 -16.42 4.58
N LYS A 92 -3.25 -15.49 4.71
CA LYS A 92 -4.46 -15.43 3.87
C LYS A 92 -4.14 -15.20 2.38
N LEU A 93 -3.13 -14.39 2.09
CA LEU A 93 -2.71 -14.07 0.71
C LEU A 93 -1.63 -15.01 0.16
N ASN A 94 -1.19 -16.01 0.93
CA ASN A 94 -0.06 -16.89 0.60
C ASN A 94 1.21 -16.09 0.23
N ARG A 95 1.49 -15.01 0.96
CA ARG A 95 2.67 -14.15 0.78
C ARG A 95 3.52 -14.14 2.05
N THR A 96 4.77 -13.72 1.93
CA THR A 96 5.59 -13.51 3.12
C THR A 96 5.22 -12.18 3.81
N PRO A 97 5.28 -12.08 5.15
CA PRO A 97 5.07 -10.82 5.86
C PRO A 97 6.01 -9.69 5.39
N LYS A 98 7.20 -10.06 4.92
CA LYS A 98 8.18 -9.14 4.35
C LYS A 98 7.71 -8.57 3.01
N ALA A 99 7.03 -9.37 2.18
CA ALA A 99 6.47 -8.90 0.91
C ALA A 99 5.38 -7.86 1.14
N ILE A 100 4.47 -8.08 2.11
CA ILE A 100 3.44 -7.10 2.50
C ILE A 100 4.09 -5.80 3.00
N ARG A 101 5.06 -5.89 3.92
CA ARG A 101 5.77 -4.71 4.43
C ARG A 101 6.48 -3.91 3.33
N ASN A 102 7.11 -4.59 2.38
CA ASN A 102 7.77 -3.93 1.24
C ASN A 102 6.75 -3.29 0.29
N MET A 103 5.62 -3.96 0.05
CA MET A 103 4.53 -3.41 -0.75
C MET A 103 3.96 -2.15 -0.11
N LEU A 104 3.67 -2.17 1.18
CA LEU A 104 3.14 -1.02 1.91
C LEU A 104 4.09 0.18 1.82
N ARG A 105 5.40 -0.06 2.03
CA ARG A 105 6.43 0.99 1.88
C ARG A 105 6.46 1.59 0.47
N ARG A 106 6.33 0.77 -0.57
CA ARG A 106 6.34 1.23 -1.98
C ARG A 106 5.10 2.05 -2.33
N ASN A 107 3.97 1.75 -1.70
CA ASN A 107 2.71 2.48 -1.88
C ASN A 107 2.54 3.64 -0.90
N HIS A 108 3.60 4.01 -0.15
CA HIS A 108 3.55 5.06 0.87
C HIS A 108 2.47 4.86 1.94
N LEU A 109 2.08 3.62 2.20
CA LEU A 109 1.11 3.26 3.22
C LEU A 109 1.85 2.73 4.45
N SER A 110 1.54 3.22 5.64
CA SER A 110 1.97 2.59 6.88
C SER A 110 0.83 1.81 7.53
N LEU A 111 1.19 0.76 8.28
CA LEU A 111 0.22 -0.01 9.06
C LEU A 111 -0.55 0.86 10.05
N ARG A 112 0.06 1.95 10.53
CA ARG A 112 -0.56 2.89 11.47
C ARG A 112 -1.53 3.85 10.77
N ASP A 113 -1.32 4.15 9.49
CA ASP A 113 -2.26 4.96 8.71
C ASP A 113 -3.54 4.17 8.39
N ILE A 114 -3.40 2.84 8.27
CA ILE A 114 -4.49 1.89 8.02
C ILE A 114 -5.20 1.51 9.32
N ARG A 115 -4.45 1.15 10.37
CA ARG A 115 -4.96 0.83 11.70
C ARG A 115 -4.82 2.05 12.61
N CYS A 116 -5.81 2.93 12.61
CA CYS A 116 -5.88 4.06 13.54
C CYS A 116 -6.03 3.61 15.01
N ASP A 117 -5.98 2.32 15.31
CA ASP A 117 -6.24 1.73 16.62
C ASP A 117 -5.09 1.96 17.62
N LEU A 118 -3.87 2.26 17.17
CA LEU A 118 -2.69 2.36 18.04
C LEU A 118 -1.69 3.43 17.58
N PHE A 119 -1.46 4.42 18.44
CA PHE A 119 -0.52 5.51 18.20
C PHE A 119 0.82 5.28 18.90
N SER A 120 1.87 5.77 18.27
CA SER A 120 3.16 5.96 18.92
C SER A 120 3.29 7.41 19.37
N VAL A 121 4.21 7.65 20.31
CA VAL A 121 4.62 9.02 20.69
C VAL A 121 4.99 9.86 19.47
N GLU A 122 5.72 9.26 18.52
CA GLU A 122 6.21 9.98 17.35
C GLU A 122 5.09 10.34 16.37
N SER A 123 4.18 9.40 16.09
CA SER A 123 3.02 9.66 15.24
C SER A 123 2.13 10.73 15.87
N LEU A 124 1.85 10.63 17.17
CA LEU A 124 1.02 11.60 17.88
C LEU A 124 1.66 13.00 17.90
N ALA A 125 2.95 13.08 18.23
CA ALA A 125 3.70 14.33 18.21
C ALA A 125 3.69 15.00 16.83
N THR A 126 3.83 14.19 15.76
CA THR A 126 3.84 14.69 14.38
C THR A 126 2.46 15.23 13.99
N VAL A 127 1.39 14.49 14.27
CA VAL A 127 0.04 14.88 13.89
C VAL A 127 -0.43 16.10 14.68
N LEU A 128 -0.20 16.13 16.00
CA LEU A 128 -0.58 17.26 16.85
C LEU A 128 0.36 18.45 16.73
N ARG A 129 1.49 18.32 16.00
CA ARG A 129 2.57 19.31 15.92
C ARG A 129 3.10 19.74 17.29
N VAL A 130 3.20 18.76 18.19
CA VAL A 130 3.68 18.92 19.57
C VAL A 130 5.06 18.27 19.69
N ARG A 131 5.91 18.75 20.60
CA ARG A 131 7.22 18.13 20.83
C ARG A 131 7.04 16.74 21.43
N LYS A 132 7.90 15.78 21.04
CA LYS A 132 7.88 14.41 21.61
C LYS A 132 7.99 14.42 23.14
N SER A 133 8.76 15.37 23.70
CA SER A 133 8.92 15.56 25.14
C SER A 133 7.61 15.86 25.87
N GLU A 134 6.71 16.63 25.25
CA GLU A 134 5.40 16.96 25.85
C GLU A 134 4.51 15.72 25.91
N VAL A 135 4.49 14.91 24.85
CA VAL A 135 3.72 13.66 24.84
C VAL A 135 4.24 12.69 25.90
N VAL A 136 5.56 12.58 26.05
CA VAL A 136 6.16 11.78 27.14
C VAL A 136 5.79 12.36 28.50
N HIS A 137 5.80 13.68 28.64
CA HIS A 137 5.40 14.34 29.88
C HIS A 137 3.94 14.05 30.24
N TRP A 138 3.01 14.02 29.27
CA TRP A 138 1.61 13.62 29.52
C TRP A 138 1.50 12.19 30.05
N ILE A 139 2.36 11.29 29.59
CA ILE A 139 2.42 9.90 30.09
C ILE A 139 2.99 9.87 31.52
N GLU A 140 4.07 10.61 31.77
CA GLU A 140 4.72 10.67 33.10
C GLU A 140 3.82 11.31 34.16
N GLN A 141 3.00 12.30 33.79
CA GLN A 141 2.01 12.91 34.68
C GLN A 141 0.76 12.03 34.88
N GLY A 142 0.67 10.89 34.19
CA GLY A 142 -0.49 10.00 34.24
C GLY A 142 -1.73 10.53 33.52
N TRP A 143 -1.61 11.63 32.76
CA TRP A 143 -2.72 12.20 31.99
C TRP A 143 -3.06 11.34 30.76
N LEU A 144 -2.04 10.66 30.20
CA LEU A 144 -2.17 9.81 29.04
C LEU A 144 -1.78 8.37 29.38
N GLU A 145 -2.78 7.48 29.41
CA GLU A 145 -2.56 6.04 29.57
C GLU A 145 -1.81 5.50 28.34
N ALA A 146 -0.61 4.96 28.57
CA ALA A 146 0.19 4.35 27.52
C ALA A 146 0.73 2.99 27.98
N THR A 147 0.65 2.00 27.11
CA THR A 147 1.25 0.68 27.33
C THR A 147 2.70 0.68 26.88
N VAL A 148 3.61 0.23 27.75
CA VAL A 148 5.04 0.18 27.45
C VAL A 148 5.39 -1.14 26.78
N GLY A 149 5.71 -1.08 25.49
CA GLY A 149 6.29 -2.19 24.76
C GLY A 149 7.82 -2.19 24.88
N CYS A 150 8.41 -3.38 24.96
CA CYS A 150 9.87 -3.55 24.95
C CYS A 150 10.28 -4.28 23.67
N ARG A 151 11.20 -3.69 22.88
CA ARG A 151 11.83 -4.36 21.74
C ARG A 151 13.34 -4.38 21.95
N GLY A 152 13.84 -5.46 22.55
CA GLY A 152 15.23 -5.55 22.99
C GLY A 152 15.51 -4.51 24.08
N LYS A 153 16.50 -3.64 23.86
CA LYS A 153 16.89 -2.57 24.81
C LYS A 153 16.10 -1.27 24.68
N ARG A 154 15.18 -1.16 23.71
CA ARG A 154 14.41 0.07 23.48
C ARG A 154 12.97 -0.11 23.98
N HIS A 155 12.54 0.80 24.82
CA HIS A 155 11.16 0.95 25.22
C HIS A 155 10.41 1.82 24.21
N PHE A 156 9.17 1.47 23.93
CA PHE A 156 8.28 2.27 23.08
C PHE A 156 6.90 2.31 23.72
N TYR A 157 6.27 3.47 23.66
CA TYR A 157 4.91 3.62 24.17
C TYR A 157 3.90 3.39 23.06
N ILE A 158 2.86 2.63 23.38
CA ILE A 158 1.67 2.44 22.57
C ILE A 158 0.51 3.15 23.27
N ILE A 159 -0.13 4.07 22.55
CA ILE A 159 -1.23 4.91 23.03
C ILE A 159 -2.48 4.51 22.27
N THR A 160 -3.58 4.23 22.98
CA THR A 160 -4.87 3.93 22.35
C THR A 160 -5.65 5.23 22.06
N PRO A 161 -6.55 5.22 21.06
CA PRO A 161 -7.47 6.33 20.81
C PRO A 161 -8.31 6.66 22.06
N GLU A 162 -8.75 5.63 22.80
CA GLU A 162 -9.55 5.80 24.02
C GLU A 162 -8.80 6.61 25.08
N ALA A 163 -7.51 6.32 25.28
CA ALA A 163 -6.66 7.06 26.20
C ALA A 163 -6.51 8.53 25.79
N LEU A 164 -6.46 8.84 24.49
CA LEU A 164 -6.43 10.22 23.99
C LEU A 164 -7.75 10.96 24.25
N THR A 165 -8.88 10.27 24.15
CA THR A 165 -10.18 10.86 24.46
C THR A 165 -10.33 11.14 25.94
N LYS A 166 -9.89 10.22 26.82
CA LYS A 166 -9.85 10.46 28.26
C LYS A 166 -9.00 11.70 28.58
N LEU A 167 -7.79 11.76 28.03
CA LEU A 167 -6.90 12.93 28.16
C LEU A 167 -7.62 14.23 27.76
N TYR A 168 -8.30 14.24 26.61
CA TYR A 168 -9.00 15.45 26.15
C TYR A 168 -10.22 15.81 27.00
N LYS A 169 -10.93 14.84 27.56
CA LYS A 169 -12.10 15.10 28.43
C LYS A 169 -11.68 15.61 29.81
N GLU A 170 -10.67 14.99 30.40
CA GLU A 170 -10.29 15.22 31.79
C GLU A 170 -9.28 16.37 31.94
N HIS A 171 -8.34 16.48 31.00
CA HIS A 171 -7.22 17.42 31.10
C HIS A 171 -7.26 18.55 30.05
N ARG A 172 -8.43 18.84 29.46
CA ARG A 172 -8.60 19.88 28.43
C ARG A 172 -7.98 21.22 28.84
N GLN A 173 -8.26 21.67 30.06
CA GLN A 173 -7.83 22.99 30.54
C GLN A 173 -6.32 23.06 30.76
N ASP A 174 -5.71 21.96 31.23
CA ASP A 174 -4.27 21.89 31.45
C ASP A 174 -3.48 21.84 30.12
N LEU A 175 -4.06 21.17 29.12
CA LEU A 175 -3.54 21.19 27.75
C LEU A 175 -3.59 22.61 27.13
N LEU A 176 -4.65 23.36 27.40
CA LEU A 176 -4.77 24.76 26.96
C LEU A 176 -3.77 25.68 27.67
N ARG A 177 -3.58 25.51 28.98
CA ARG A 177 -2.58 26.26 29.76
C ARG A 177 -1.15 26.06 29.26
N ARG A 178 -0.84 24.87 28.76
CA ARG A 178 0.46 24.55 28.14
C ARG A 178 0.60 24.95 26.68
N GLY A 179 -0.44 25.53 26.08
CA GLY A 179 -0.37 26.12 24.75
C GLY A 179 -0.22 25.08 23.65
N ILE A 180 -1.13 24.10 23.59
CA ILE A 180 -1.29 23.32 22.34
C ILE A 180 -1.54 24.32 21.21
N ARG A 181 -0.61 24.36 20.24
CA ARG A 181 -0.60 25.38 19.18
C ARG A 181 -1.82 25.33 18.27
N ASN A 182 -2.49 24.19 18.21
CA ASN A 182 -3.63 24.00 17.34
C ASN A 182 -4.64 23.03 17.94
N GLN A 183 -5.57 23.57 18.73
CA GLN A 183 -6.67 22.81 19.34
C GLN A 183 -7.59 22.20 18.27
N ALA A 184 -7.85 22.94 17.19
CA ALA A 184 -8.67 22.45 16.09
C ALA A 184 -8.06 21.21 15.42
N LEU A 185 -6.73 21.13 15.30
CA LEU A 185 -6.07 19.90 14.83
C LEU A 185 -6.24 18.74 15.81
N PHE A 186 -6.20 19.00 17.12
CA PHE A 186 -6.42 17.94 18.11
C PHE A 186 -7.85 17.41 18.04
N GLU A 187 -8.83 18.30 17.97
CA GLU A 187 -10.24 17.96 17.87
C GLU A 187 -10.58 17.27 16.55
N ALA A 188 -10.08 17.79 15.43
CA ALA A 188 -10.19 17.14 14.13
C ALA A 188 -9.49 15.77 14.11
N TYR A 189 -8.36 15.61 14.81
CA TYR A 189 -7.68 14.33 14.91
C TYR A 189 -8.44 13.32 15.77
N LEU A 190 -8.97 13.73 16.92
CA LEU A 190 -9.88 12.88 17.70
C LEU A 190 -11.08 12.49 16.84
N GLN A 191 -11.73 13.46 16.20
CA GLN A 191 -12.85 13.19 15.33
C GLN A 191 -12.45 12.28 14.16
N TYR A 192 -11.23 12.37 13.62
CA TYR A 192 -10.75 11.46 12.57
C TYR A 192 -10.43 10.04 13.08
N CYS A 193 -9.91 9.93 14.30
CA CYS A 193 -9.61 8.65 14.95
C CYS A 193 -10.87 7.89 15.39
N PHE A 194 -11.95 8.63 15.67
CA PHE A 194 -13.24 8.10 16.14
C PHE A 194 -14.36 8.17 15.12
N SER A 195 -14.25 9.03 14.11
CA SER A 195 -15.06 8.92 12.90
C SER A 195 -14.70 7.56 12.34
N PRO A 196 -15.68 6.65 12.23
CA PRO A 196 -15.53 5.56 11.29
C PRO A 196 -15.32 6.31 9.98
N LYS A 197 -14.06 6.40 9.49
CA LYS A 197 -13.80 6.85 8.12
C LYS A 197 -14.84 6.07 7.32
N HIS A 198 -15.78 6.74 6.67
CA HIS A 198 -16.82 6.10 5.87
C HIS A 198 -16.11 5.20 4.84
N THR A 199 -15.89 3.94 5.22
CA THR A 199 -14.69 3.11 4.96
C THR A 199 -14.42 2.10 6.10
N THR A 200 -15.29 1.92 7.11
CA THR A 200 -15.36 0.61 7.78
C THR A 200 -15.53 -0.42 6.66
N GLY A 201 -14.69 -1.45 6.65
CA GLY A 201 -14.67 -2.43 5.56
C GLY A 201 -16.08 -2.85 5.13
N GLU A 202 -17.02 -2.99 6.06
CA GLU A 202 -18.45 -3.27 5.75
C GLU A 202 -19.12 -2.25 4.84
N GLN A 203 -19.14 -0.94 5.15
CA GLN A 203 -19.84 0.04 4.30
C GLN A 203 -19.21 0.20 2.91
N LEU A 204 -17.88 0.10 2.79
CA LEU A 204 -17.24 0.08 1.48
C LEU A 204 -17.42 -1.25 0.74
N LEU A 205 -17.49 -2.35 1.48
CA LEU A 205 -17.83 -3.66 0.91
C LEU A 205 -19.26 -3.66 0.41
N ASP A 206 -20.20 -3.00 1.08
CA ASP A 206 -21.59 -2.90 0.65
C ASP A 206 -21.71 -2.03 -0.60
N VAL A 207 -21.12 -0.83 -0.63
CA VAL A 207 -21.14 0.02 -1.83
C VAL A 207 -20.41 -0.65 -3.02
N ARG A 208 -19.32 -1.40 -2.76
CA ARG A 208 -18.59 -2.14 -3.81
C ARG A 208 -19.32 -3.41 -4.24
N ARG A 209 -20.01 -4.11 -3.33
CA ARG A 209 -20.89 -5.24 -3.63
C ARG A 209 -22.07 -4.75 -4.45
N ASP A 210 -22.76 -3.71 -4.01
CA ASP A 210 -23.81 -3.01 -4.76
C ASP A 210 -23.34 -2.60 -6.16
N LYS A 211 -22.15 -2.00 -6.28
CA LYS A 211 -21.62 -1.60 -7.59
C LYS A 211 -21.30 -2.81 -8.47
N ARG A 212 -20.81 -3.92 -7.89
CA ARG A 212 -20.55 -5.17 -8.59
C ARG A 212 -21.86 -5.88 -8.98
N GLU A 213 -22.87 -5.87 -8.12
CA GLU A 213 -24.19 -6.44 -8.35
C GLU A 213 -24.94 -5.65 -9.43
N ARG A 214 -24.93 -4.31 -9.38
CA ARG A 214 -25.47 -3.47 -10.46
C ARG A 214 -24.77 -3.71 -11.79
N ALA A 215 -23.44 -3.86 -11.79
CA ALA A 215 -22.69 -4.16 -13.01
C ALA A 215 -23.00 -5.57 -13.55
N ALA A 216 -23.17 -6.56 -12.68
CA ALA A 216 -23.59 -7.91 -13.05
C ALA A 216 -25.02 -7.93 -13.59
N PHE A 217 -25.95 -7.20 -12.95
CA PHE A 217 -27.32 -7.07 -13.40
C PHE A 217 -27.38 -6.39 -14.77
N ALA A 218 -26.71 -5.24 -14.95
CA ALA A 218 -26.63 -4.55 -16.24
C ALA A 218 -26.04 -5.44 -17.35
N ALA A 219 -25.04 -6.27 -17.03
CA ALA A 219 -24.48 -7.22 -18.00
C ALA A 219 -25.47 -8.35 -18.35
N VAL A 220 -26.29 -8.81 -17.41
CA VAL A 220 -27.34 -9.82 -17.68
C VAL A 220 -28.48 -9.20 -18.48
N THR A 221 -28.93 -8.00 -18.15
CA THR A 221 -29.96 -7.27 -18.89
C THR A 221 -29.49 -6.95 -20.31
N ALA A 222 -28.21 -6.58 -20.49
CA ALA A 222 -27.63 -6.33 -21.81
C ALA A 222 -27.45 -7.59 -22.67
N VAL A 223 -27.40 -8.79 -22.06
CA VAL A 223 -27.29 -10.08 -22.77
C VAL A 223 -28.67 -10.72 -23.00
N GLY A 224 -29.71 -10.27 -22.29
CA GLY A 224 -31.07 -10.82 -22.35
C GLY A 224 -32.09 -10.02 -23.16
N ASN A 225 -31.79 -8.79 -23.60
CA ASN A 225 -32.70 -8.01 -24.44
C ASN A 225 -32.40 -8.23 -25.93
N ASP A 226 -33.08 -9.21 -26.53
CA ASP A 226 -33.56 -9.06 -27.91
C ASP A 226 -34.60 -7.91 -27.93
N PRO A 227 -34.54 -6.98 -28.91
CA PRO A 227 -35.41 -5.82 -28.93
C PRO A 227 -36.83 -6.24 -29.34
N ILE A 228 -37.76 -6.20 -28.40
CA ILE A 228 -39.18 -6.03 -28.72
C ILE A 228 -39.45 -4.54 -28.49
N GLU A 229 -39.63 -3.83 -29.59
CA GLU A 229 -40.24 -2.51 -29.63
C GLU A 229 -41.66 -2.64 -29.06
N ASP A 230 -41.92 -2.05 -27.91
CA ASP A 230 -43.26 -1.61 -27.56
C ASP A 230 -43.16 -0.15 -27.12
N GLN A 231 -43.64 0.70 -28.02
CA GLN A 231 -44.04 2.07 -27.76
C GLN A 231 -45.21 2.04 -26.78
N GLU A 232 -45.15 2.79 -25.69
CA GLU A 232 -46.35 3.32 -25.05
C GLU A 232 -45.96 4.56 -24.20
N GLU A 233 -46.32 5.69 -24.78
CA GLU A 233 -46.66 7.02 -24.26
C GLU A 233 -46.57 7.26 -22.74
N GLU A 234 -45.76 8.25 -22.32
CA GLU A 234 -45.97 8.99 -21.07
C GLU A 234 -46.15 10.48 -21.39
N ASP A 235 -47.34 10.95 -21.03
CA ASP A 235 -47.88 12.31 -21.13
C ASP A 235 -46.98 13.37 -20.47
N ASP A 236 -46.90 14.51 -21.14
CA ASP A 236 -46.34 15.77 -20.65
C ASP A 236 -47.15 16.32 -19.46
N GLN A 237 -46.45 16.68 -18.38
CA GLN A 237 -46.86 17.77 -17.47
C GLN A 237 -45.68 18.25 -16.60
N ASP A 238 -45.01 19.28 -17.12
CA ASP A 238 -44.53 20.50 -16.44
C ASP A 238 -43.96 20.40 -15.01
N GLU A 239 -42.63 20.46 -14.88
CA GLU A 239 -41.97 21.25 -13.83
C GLU A 239 -40.82 22.07 -14.43
N GLU A 240 -41.09 23.38 -14.57
CA GLU A 240 -40.14 24.42 -14.96
C GLU A 240 -38.93 24.50 -14.00
N GLU A 241 -37.75 24.38 -14.60
CA GLU A 241 -36.66 25.38 -14.52
C GLU A 241 -36.34 26.00 -13.15
N PHE A 242 -35.26 25.53 -12.51
CA PHE A 242 -34.35 26.41 -11.76
C PHE A 242 -32.92 25.85 -11.75
N GLY A 243 -32.17 26.15 -12.80
CA GLY A 243 -30.72 25.95 -12.86
C GLY A 243 -30.07 27.22 -13.42
N PRO A 244 -29.16 27.90 -12.68
CA PRO A 244 -28.59 29.15 -13.15
C PRO A 244 -27.75 28.91 -14.40
N SER A 245 -28.06 29.65 -15.47
CA SER A 245 -27.35 29.57 -16.73
C SER A 245 -25.93 30.16 -16.61
N LEU A 246 -24.99 29.54 -17.31
CA LEU A 246 -23.55 29.83 -17.30
C LEU A 246 -23.18 31.10 -18.12
N LEU A 247 -24.07 32.11 -18.18
CA LEU A 247 -23.88 33.32 -18.99
C LEU A 247 -23.83 34.64 -18.20
N ASP A 248 -24.01 34.61 -16.87
CA ASP A 248 -24.01 35.84 -16.04
C ASP A 248 -22.64 36.16 -15.37
N LEU A 249 -21.55 35.49 -15.76
CA LEU A 249 -20.23 35.67 -15.13
C LEU A 249 -19.23 36.52 -15.93
N GLN A 250 -19.68 37.28 -16.94
CA GLN A 250 -18.79 38.13 -17.76
C GLN A 250 -18.97 39.65 -17.64
N GLU A 251 -19.82 40.15 -16.73
CA GLU A 251 -20.01 41.61 -16.55
C GLU A 251 -19.55 42.17 -15.18
N LEU A 252 -18.70 41.47 -14.43
CA LEU A 252 -18.19 41.96 -13.14
C LEU A 252 -16.68 42.19 -13.09
N ASP A 253 -16.07 42.65 -14.19
CA ASP A 253 -14.65 43.08 -14.20
C ASP A 253 -14.41 44.48 -14.79
N GLU A 254 -15.45 45.31 -14.95
CA GLU A 254 -15.29 46.72 -15.31
C GLU A 254 -16.15 47.63 -14.42
N SER A 255 -15.67 47.94 -13.21
CA SER A 255 -15.97 49.20 -12.50
C SER A 255 -15.35 49.23 -11.10
N THR A 256 -14.02 49.40 -11.00
CA THR A 256 -13.39 50.02 -9.82
C THR A 256 -12.08 50.72 -10.19
N GLU A 257 -12.11 51.64 -11.15
CA GLU A 257 -11.10 52.70 -11.26
C GLU A 257 -11.79 53.99 -11.73
N ASP A 258 -12.23 54.80 -10.75
CA ASP A 258 -12.02 56.26 -10.64
C ASP A 258 -12.74 56.85 -9.41
#